data_AF-A0A1B3X2N6-F1
#
_entry.id   AF-A0A1B3X2N6-F1
#
_cell.length_a   1.000
_cell.length_b   1.000
_cell.length_c   1.000
_cell.angle_alpha   90.00
_cell.angle_beta   90.00
_cell.angle_gamma   90.00
#
_symmetry.space_group_name_H-M   'P 1'
#
loop_
_entity.id
_entity.type
_entity.pdbx_description
1 polymer ?
#
loop_
_entity_poly.entity_id
_entity_poly.type
_entity_poly.pdbx_seq_one_letter_code
_entity_poly.pdbx_strand_id
1 'polypeptide(L)'
;MEPIVSPWIFYWVDVVSGLRWVLLGTMTAFICFCIIVAVHVLVEFDDGYEAFVGKYYKKIKTFVVLIMVNILLLIAIPGKDTMITMIVAQYTTENNLNYILDVSKQIIEATKKDK
;
A
#
# COMPACT_ATOMS: atom_id res chain seq x y z
N MET A 1 -31.70 1.91 3.44
CA MET A 1 -30.97 0.66 3.12
C MET A 1 -29.54 0.89 3.57
N GLU A 2 -29.05 0.08 4.49
CA GLU A 2 -27.65 0.16 4.90
C GLU A 2 -26.78 -0.49 3.82
N PRO A 3 -25.66 0.14 3.42
CA PRO A 3 -24.81 -0.41 2.38
C PRO A 3 -24.16 -1.72 2.87
N ILE A 4 -24.17 -2.74 2.01
CA ILE A 4 -23.58 -4.08 2.27
C ILE A 4 -22.09 -3.96 2.63
N VAL A 5 -21.40 -2.95 2.08
CA VAL A 5 -20.02 -2.60 2.41
C VAL A 5 -20.00 -1.19 2.99
N SER A 6 -19.37 -1.02 4.15
CA SER A 6 -19.22 0.30 4.77
C SER A 6 -18.44 1.27 3.86
N PRO A 7 -18.96 2.48 3.58
CA PRO A 7 -18.29 3.49 2.76
C PRO A 7 -16.89 3.87 3.26
N TRP A 8 -16.68 3.78 4.57
CA TRP A 8 -15.40 4.06 5.22
C TRP A 8 -14.27 3.14 4.75
N ILE A 9 -14.58 1.91 4.35
CA ILE A 9 -13.57 0.96 3.85
C ILE A 9 -12.94 1.49 2.55
N PHE A 10 -13.75 2.05 1.65
CA PHE A 10 -13.24 2.66 0.42
C PHE A 10 -12.37 3.88 0.70
N TYR A 11 -12.73 4.70 1.69
CA TYR A 11 -11.88 5.80 2.13
C TYR A 11 -10.51 5.30 2.63
N TRP A 12 -10.48 4.26 3.47
CA TRP A 12 -9.24 3.68 3.96
C TRP A 12 -8.38 3.08 2.84
N VAL A 13 -9.00 2.42 1.86
CA VAL A 13 -8.32 1.90 0.67
C VAL A 13 -7.65 3.03 -0.12
N ASP A 14 -8.33 4.16 -0.30
CA ASP A 14 -7.78 5.31 -0.99
C ASP A 14 -6.66 5.98 -0.20
N VAL A 15 -6.80 6.11 1.12
CA VAL A 15 -5.74 6.66 2.00
C VAL A 15 -4.49 5.79 1.97
N VAL A 16 -4.63 4.47 2.09
CA VAL A 16 -3.52 3.51 2.05
C VAL A 16 -2.88 3.48 0.66
N SER A 17 -3.68 3.56 -0.40
CA SER A 17 -3.17 3.68 -1.76
C SER A 17 -2.40 4.98 -1.97
N GLY A 18 -2.88 6.10 -1.42
CA GLY A 18 -2.18 7.39 -1.44
C GLY A 18 -0.86 7.34 -0.69
N LEU A 19 -0.84 6.67 0.47
CA LEU A 19 0.38 6.44 1.24
C LEU A 19 1.43 5.68 0.43
N ARG A 20 1.03 4.68 -0.35
CA ARG A 20 1.94 3.95 -1.24
C ARG A 20 2.62 4.88 -2.26
N TRP A 21 1.88 5.83 -2.84
CA TRP A 21 2.45 6.84 -3.74
C TRP A 21 3.42 7.77 -3.02
N VAL A 22 3.10 8.18 -1.79
CA VAL A 22 4.01 8.98 -0.96
C VAL A 22 5.29 8.20 -0.67
N LEU A 23 5.20 6.92 -0.29
CA LEU A 23 6.37 6.06 -0.05
C LEU A 23 7.26 5.98 -1.30
N LEU A 24 6.68 5.73 -2.47
CA LEU A 24 7.40 5.75 -3.75
C LEU A 24 8.08 7.12 -3.99
N GLY A 25 7.36 8.21 -3.78
CA GLY A 25 7.90 9.57 -3.91
C GLY A 25 9.08 9.82 -2.98
N THR A 26 9.00 9.39 -1.71
CA THR A 26 10.12 9.51 -0.77
C THR A 26 11.34 8.69 -1.20
N MET A 27 11.13 7.52 -1.80
CA MET A 27 12.19 6.67 -2.32
C MET A 27 12.89 7.30 -3.54
N THR A 28 12.12 7.91 -4.45
CA THR A 28 12.70 8.66 -5.59
C THR A 28 13.49 9.88 -5.11
N ALA A 29 12.92 10.68 -4.20
CA ALA A 29 13.61 11.83 -3.62
C ALA A 29 14.91 11.42 -2.92
N PHE A 30 14.91 10.27 -2.25
CA PHE A 30 16.10 9.70 -1.63
C PHE A 30 17.20 9.38 -2.65
N ILE A 31 16.86 8.73 -3.77
CA ILE A 31 17.84 8.43 -4.82
C ILE A 31 18.44 9.73 -5.38
N CYS A 32 17.62 10.74 -5.63
CA CYS A 32 18.11 12.06 -6.07
C CYS A 32 19.05 12.70 -5.05
N PHE A 33 18.71 12.64 -3.76
CA PHE A 33 19.57 13.15 -2.69
C PHE A 33 20.93 12.45 -2.66
N CYS A 34 20.96 11.11 -2.79
CA CYS A 34 22.20 10.35 -2.86
C CYS A 34 23.08 10.76 -4.04
N ILE A 35 22.48 11.01 -5.22
CA ILE A 35 23.22 11.47 -6.40
C ILE A 35 23.82 12.85 -6.15
N ILE A 36 23.06 13.78 -5.57
CA ILE A 36 23.54 15.14 -5.26
C ILE A 36 24.71 15.07 -4.28
N VAL A 37 24.60 14.27 -3.21
CA VAL A 37 25.68 14.08 -2.24
C VAL A 37 26.90 13.44 -2.90
N ALA A 38 26.71 12.44 -3.75
CA ALA A 38 27.82 11.79 -4.46
C ALA A 38 28.55 12.78 -5.39
N VAL A 39 27.82 13.62 -6.12
CA VAL A 39 28.41 14.66 -6.98
C VAL A 39 29.17 15.69 -6.14
N HIS A 40 28.60 16.16 -5.03
CA HIS A 40 29.29 17.06 -4.10
C HIS A 40 30.59 16.44 -3.58
N VAL A 41 30.55 15.17 -3.17
CA VAL A 41 31.74 14.46 -2.70
C VAL A 41 32.80 14.33 -3.81
N LEU A 42 32.39 14.11 -5.06
CA LEU A 42 33.34 14.02 -6.19
C LEU A 42 33.96 15.36 -6.58
N VAL A 43 33.25 16.48 -6.37
CA VAL A 43 33.69 17.82 -6.80
C VAL A 43 34.48 18.56 -5.72
N GLU A 44 34.16 18.38 -4.43
CA GLU A 44 34.70 19.19 -3.33
C GLU A 44 35.78 18.50 -2.47
N PHE A 45 36.15 17.24 -2.73
CA PHE A 45 37.07 16.52 -1.85
C PHE A 45 38.56 16.74 -2.14
N ASP A 46 39.16 17.63 -1.34
CA ASP A 46 40.61 17.72 -1.07
C ASP A 46 41.01 16.86 0.16
N ASP A 47 40.08 16.63 1.11
CA ASP A 47 40.34 16.00 2.43
C ASP A 47 40.12 14.46 2.54
N GLY A 48 39.80 13.77 1.44
CA GLY A 48 39.62 12.30 1.39
C GLY A 48 38.32 11.71 1.99
N TYR A 49 37.84 10.60 1.42
CA TYR A 49 36.51 10.01 1.71
C TYR A 49 36.29 9.61 3.19
N GLU A 50 37.36 9.24 3.91
CA GLU A 50 37.27 8.71 5.27
C GLU A 50 36.80 9.75 6.30
N ALA A 51 37.22 11.01 6.13
CA ALA A 51 36.83 12.09 7.02
C ALA A 51 35.31 12.38 6.93
N PHE A 52 34.73 12.28 5.73
CA PHE A 52 33.29 12.43 5.50
C PHE A 52 32.50 11.31 6.16
N VAL A 53 32.89 10.06 5.89
CA VAL A 53 32.19 8.89 6.42
C VAL A 53 32.28 8.89 7.94
N GLY A 54 33.45 9.19 8.52
CA GLY A 54 33.61 9.30 9.98
C GLY A 54 32.69 10.36 10.61
N LYS A 55 32.57 11.53 9.98
CA LYS A 55 31.73 12.63 10.48
C LYS A 55 30.24 12.33 10.38
N TYR A 56 29.81 11.62 9.34
CA TYR A 56 28.39 11.38 9.06
C TYR A 56 27.91 9.94 9.32
N TYR A 57 28.79 9.05 9.79
CA TYR A 57 28.50 7.62 9.98
C TYR A 57 27.19 7.34 10.74
N LYS A 58 26.99 8.02 11.87
CA LYS A 58 25.76 7.85 12.67
C LYS A 58 24.50 8.24 11.89
N LYS A 59 24.56 9.34 11.13
CA LYS A 59 23.44 9.81 10.30
C LYS A 59 23.17 8.82 9.16
N ILE A 60 24.21 8.38 8.46
CA ILE A 60 24.11 7.39 7.38
C ILE A 60 23.48 6.09 7.90
N LYS A 61 23.92 5.59 9.06
CA LYS A 61 23.35 4.38 9.68
C LYS A 61 21.86 4.52 9.96
N THR A 62 21.44 5.63 10.59
CA THR A 62 20.01 5.89 10.82
C THR A 62 19.23 5.99 9.52
N PHE A 63 19.81 6.62 8.50
CA PHE A 63 19.18 6.78 7.19
C PHE A 63 18.96 5.44 6.48
N VAL A 64 19.96 4.56 6.49
CA VAL A 64 19.86 3.20 5.93
C VAL A 64 18.73 2.42 6.61
N VAL A 65 18.62 2.50 7.93
CA VAL A 65 17.53 1.84 8.67
C VAL A 65 16.16 2.38 8.24
N LEU A 66 16.00 3.70 8.09
CA LEU A 66 14.74 4.30 7.64
C LEU A 66 14.33 3.82 6.25
N ILE A 67 15.28 3.68 5.32
CA ILE A 67 15.02 3.18 3.96
C ILE A 67 14.58 1.72 4.00
N MET A 68 15.23 0.88 4.81
CA MET A 68 14.84 -0.51 4.96
C MET A 68 13.39 -0.63 5.46
N VAL A 69 13.00 0.19 6.45
CA VAL A 69 11.62 0.24 6.94
C VAL A 69 10.66 0.71 5.85
N ASN A 70 11.04 1.71 5.05
CA ASN A 70 10.22 2.23 3.96
C ASN A 70 9.97 1.17 2.87
N ILE A 71 11.01 0.43 2.47
CA ILE A 71 10.91 -0.67 1.49
C ILE A 71 9.99 -1.78 2.02
N LEU A 72 10.14 -2.18 3.29
CA LEU A 72 9.28 -3.18 3.91
C LEU A 72 7.81 -2.73 3.91
N LEU A 73 7.55 -1.46 4.21
CA LEU A 73 6.20 -0.90 4.20
C LEU A 73 5.61 -0.86 2.78
N LEU A 74 6.44 -0.56 1.77
CA LEU A 74 6.01 -0.55 0.37
C LEU A 74 5.62 -1.95 -0.14
N ILE A 75 6.35 -2.99 0.27
CA ILE A 75 6.06 -4.38 -0.09
C ILE A 75 4.80 -4.88 0.63
N ALA A 76 4.60 -4.46 1.89
CA ALA A 76 3.46 -4.87 2.70
C ALA A 76 2.12 -4.28 2.22
N ILE A 77 2.14 -3.12 1.53
CA ILE A 77 0.93 -2.44 1.08
C ILE A 77 0.56 -2.88 -0.35
N PRO A 78 -0.52 -3.67 -0.53
CA PRO A 78 -0.99 -4.06 -1.86
C PRO A 78 -1.56 -2.86 -2.64
N GLY A 79 -1.74 -3.04 -3.95
CA GLY A 79 -2.38 -2.03 -4.80
C GLY A 79 -3.85 -1.82 -4.48
N LYS A 80 -4.38 -0.65 -4.84
CA LYS A 80 -5.81 -0.31 -4.71
C LYS A 80 -6.71 -1.40 -5.33
N ASP A 81 -6.42 -1.80 -6.56
CA ASP A 81 -7.21 -2.81 -7.26
C ASP A 81 -7.16 -4.17 -6.56
N THR A 82 -5.99 -4.53 -6.01
CA THR A 82 -5.83 -5.75 -5.20
C THR A 82 -6.66 -5.68 -3.93
N MET A 83 -6.62 -4.55 -3.20
CA MET A 83 -7.42 -4.36 -1.98
C MET A 83 -8.93 -4.43 -2.28
N ILE A 84 -9.38 -3.76 -3.35
CA ILE A 84 -10.79 -3.82 -3.78
C ILE A 84 -11.18 -5.25 -4.15
N THR A 85 -10.33 -5.98 -4.88
CA THR A 85 -10.58 -7.38 -5.25
C THR A 85 -10.67 -8.28 -4.02
N MET A 86 -9.81 -8.08 -3.02
CA MET A 86 -9.86 -8.84 -1.76
C MET A 86 -11.16 -8.58 -0.99
N ILE A 87 -11.60 -7.32 -0.94
CA ILE A 87 -12.89 -6.94 -0.32
C ILE A 87 -14.03 -7.64 -1.06
N VAL A 88 -14.12 -7.49 -2.39
CA VAL A 88 -15.18 -8.11 -3.19
C VAL A 88 -15.17 -9.64 -3.02
N ALA A 89 -14.00 -10.28 -3.05
CA ALA A 89 -13.88 -11.71 -2.83
C ALA A 89 -14.44 -12.16 -1.47
N GLN A 90 -14.19 -11.42 -0.38
CA GLN A 90 -14.76 -11.71 0.94
C GLN A 90 -16.29 -11.67 0.93
N TYR A 91 -16.88 -10.66 0.28
CA TYR A 91 -18.34 -10.56 0.19
C TYR A 91 -18.96 -11.55 -0.81
N THR A 92 -18.19 -12.09 -1.74
CA THR A 92 -18.64 -13.07 -2.74
C THR A 92 -18.41 -14.52 -2.29
N THR A 93 -17.80 -14.74 -1.12
CA THR A 93 -17.51 -16.09 -0.58
C THR A 93 -18.81 -16.82 -0.16
N GLU A 94 -18.79 -18.16 -0.20
CA GLU A 94 -19.91 -19.12 -0.15
C GLU A 94 -21.10 -18.77 0.76
N ASN A 95 -20.89 -18.14 1.92
CA ASN A 95 -21.98 -17.75 2.82
C ASN A 95 -23.00 -16.79 2.18
N ASN A 96 -22.55 -15.84 1.37
CA ASN A 96 -23.46 -14.91 0.67
C ASN A 96 -24.03 -15.53 -0.61
N LEU A 97 -23.27 -16.39 -1.29
CA LEU A 97 -23.76 -17.08 -2.48
C LEU A 97 -24.89 -18.05 -2.12
N ASN A 98 -24.72 -18.84 -1.05
CA ASN A 98 -25.74 -19.75 -0.53
C ASN A 98 -27.00 -18.99 -0.09
N TYR A 99 -26.85 -17.84 0.57
CA TYR A 99 -27.97 -16.98 0.94
C TYR A 99 -28.73 -16.45 -0.30
N ILE A 100 -28.02 -15.93 -1.31
CA ILE A 100 -28.62 -15.46 -2.56
C ILE A 100 -29.34 -16.60 -3.30
N LEU A 101 -28.75 -17.79 -3.30
CA LEU A 101 -29.32 -18.97 -3.97
C LEU A 101 -30.56 -19.48 -3.25
N ASP A 102 -30.60 -19.41 -1.92
CA ASP A 102 -31.77 -19.78 -1.12
C ASP A 102 -32.92 -18.78 -1.28
N VAL A 103 -32.63 -17.47 -1.25
CA VAL A 103 -33.62 -16.42 -1.54
C VAL A 103 -34.18 -16.59 -2.96
N SER A 104 -33.33 -16.89 -3.94
CA SER A 104 -33.76 -17.12 -5.32
C SER A 104 -34.69 -18.33 -5.45
N LYS A 105 -34.40 -19.42 -4.73
CA LYS A 105 -35.28 -20.60 -4.67
C LYS A 105 -36.63 -20.29 -4.04
N GLN A 106 -36.65 -19.56 -2.92
CA GLN A 106 -37.89 -19.16 -2.26
C GLN A 106 -38.78 -18.30 -3.17
N ILE A 107 -38.21 -17.35 -3.93
CA ILE A 107 -38.96 -16.52 -4.89
C ILE A 107 -39.54 -17.39 -6.02
N ILE A 108 -38.75 -18.32 -6.56
CA ILE A 108 -39.21 -19.22 -7.62
C ILE A 108 -40.34 -20.12 -7.11
N GLU A 109 -40.22 -20.68 -5.90
CA GLU A 109 -41.27 -21.50 -5.29
C GLU A 109 -42.54 -20.71 -4.99
N ALA A 110 -42.43 -19.49 -4.46
CA ALA A 110 -43.57 -18.61 -4.23
C ALA A 110 -44.30 -18.28 -5.55
N THR A 111 -43.55 -17.96 -6.61
CA THR A 111 -44.12 -17.67 -7.93
C THR A 111 -44.78 -18.90 -8.58
N LYS A 112 -44.28 -20.11 -8.28
CA LYS A 112 -44.88 -21.37 -8.74
C LYS A 112 -46.17 -21.73 -7.99
N LYS A 113 -46.31 -21.26 -6.75
CA LYS A 113 -47.47 -21.54 -5.88
C LYS A 113 -48.66 -20.62 -6.14
N ASP A 114 -48.41 -19.45 -6.74
CA ASP A 114 -49.43 -18.47 -7.18
C ASP A 114 -50.02 -18.77 -8.58
N LYS A 115 -49.59 -19.86 -9.24
CA LYS A 115 -50.17 -20.39 -10.49
C LYS A 115 -50.94 -21.68 -10.21
#